data_AF-A0A7X7YVR6-F1
#
_entry.id   AF-A0A7X7YVR6-F1
#
_cell.length_a   1.000
_cell.length_b   1.000
_cell.length_c   1.000
_cell.angle_alpha   90.00
_cell.angle_beta   90.00
_cell.angle_gamma   90.00
#
_symmetry.space_group_name_H-M   'P 1'
#
loop_
_entity.id
_entity.type
_entity.pdbx_description
1 polymer ?
#
loop_
_entity_poly.entity_id
_entity_poly.type
_entity_poly.pdbx_seq_one_letter_code
_entity_poly.pdbx_strand_id
1 'polypeptide(L)'
;MRIGTYPALLAWTLALSDIAAVAQPPAEPLSLWYRQPAKQWVEALPVGNGRLGAIVFGGVAQERLQLNEDTLWAGGPYDPANPNALEALPKVRELIFAGKYREAQNLISQKMMAKPLTQMPYQCVGDLLLDFPDANGVTDYRRDLNLDTAMATVGYTIDGVRYTREVFSSPVDQVIVVRLTADKPGKVAFTAGMKTRQKASVTVESPNTLVMSGVNGGASGVAGVLKFQARVAVATSGGQIVSGDGQITVAGADSALLLIAAATSYKSFKDVTGDPE
;
A
#
# COMPACT_ATOMS: atom_id res chain seq x y z
N MET A 1 -2.17 -83.42 -19.50
CA MET A 1 -2.90 -82.81 -18.38
C MET A 1 -2.05 -81.69 -17.79
N ARG A 2 -2.36 -80.43 -18.12
CA ARG A 2 -2.18 -79.21 -17.31
C ARG A 2 -2.54 -78.02 -18.22
N ILE A 3 -3.75 -77.52 -18.01
CA ILE A 3 -4.31 -76.30 -18.59
C ILE A 3 -3.80 -75.16 -17.71
N GLY A 4 -3.06 -74.20 -18.28
CA GLY A 4 -2.61 -72.99 -17.60
C GLY A 4 -3.63 -71.87 -17.81
N THR A 5 -4.27 -71.45 -16.73
CA THR A 5 -5.21 -70.32 -16.65
C THR A 5 -4.46 -68.98 -16.71
N TYR A 6 -4.90 -68.05 -17.56
CA TYR A 6 -4.49 -66.64 -17.52
C TYR A 6 -5.30 -65.90 -16.43
N PRO A 7 -4.69 -65.03 -15.59
CA PRO A 7 -5.45 -64.16 -14.72
C PRO A 7 -5.91 -62.91 -15.47
N ALA A 8 -7.17 -62.53 -15.25
CA ALA A 8 -7.77 -61.31 -15.76
C ALA A 8 -7.11 -60.06 -15.16
N LEU A 9 -6.72 -59.11 -16.01
CA LEU A 9 -6.30 -57.77 -15.62
C LEU A 9 -7.53 -56.98 -15.17
N LEU A 10 -7.68 -56.76 -13.85
CA LEU A 10 -8.57 -55.74 -13.32
C LEU A 10 -7.99 -54.36 -13.65
N ALA A 11 -8.69 -53.60 -14.50
CA ALA A 11 -8.42 -52.19 -14.69
C ALA A 11 -8.94 -51.42 -13.47
N TRP A 12 -8.02 -50.87 -12.68
CA TRP A 12 -8.36 -49.94 -11.61
C TRP A 12 -8.60 -48.57 -12.25
N THR A 13 -9.86 -48.18 -12.40
CA THR A 13 -10.22 -46.78 -12.63
C THR A 13 -9.88 -46.01 -11.35
N LEU A 14 -8.73 -45.34 -11.34
CA LEU A 14 -8.42 -44.31 -10.36
C LEU A 14 -9.47 -43.21 -10.51
N ALA A 15 -10.40 -43.13 -9.57
CA ALA A 15 -11.18 -41.94 -9.35
C ALA A 15 -10.18 -40.83 -9.04
N LEU A 16 -10.02 -39.88 -9.97
CA LEU A 16 -9.39 -38.60 -9.71
C LEU A 16 -10.23 -37.91 -8.64
N SER A 17 -9.81 -38.08 -7.39
CA SER A 17 -10.22 -37.25 -6.27
C SER A 17 -10.03 -35.78 -6.66
N ASP A 18 -11.07 -34.96 -6.46
CA ASP A 18 -11.04 -33.50 -6.61
C ASP A 18 -9.89 -32.91 -5.79
N ILE A 19 -8.71 -32.84 -6.41
CA ILE A 19 -7.62 -32.03 -5.90
C ILE A 19 -8.10 -30.59 -6.11
N ALA A 20 -8.44 -29.91 -5.01
CA ALA A 20 -8.72 -28.48 -5.02
C ALA A 20 -7.68 -27.80 -5.92
N ALA A 21 -8.15 -27.21 -7.01
CA ALA A 21 -7.26 -26.72 -8.05
C ALA A 21 -6.28 -25.70 -7.44
N VAL A 22 -4.99 -25.97 -7.63
CA VAL A 22 -3.93 -25.11 -7.14
C VAL A 22 -3.66 -24.09 -8.23
N ALA A 23 -3.70 -22.79 -7.88
CA ALA A 23 -3.62 -21.71 -8.86
C ALA A 23 -2.35 -21.80 -9.73
N GLN A 24 -2.54 -21.78 -11.05
CA GLN A 24 -1.45 -21.85 -12.02
C GLN A 24 -0.63 -20.54 -12.05
N PRO A 25 0.67 -20.61 -12.38
CA PRO A 25 1.48 -19.41 -12.61
C PRO A 25 0.83 -18.49 -13.68
N PRO A 26 1.09 -17.17 -13.64
CA PRO A 26 0.73 -16.27 -14.73
C PRO A 26 1.46 -16.69 -16.02
N ALA A 27 0.88 -16.37 -17.18
CA ALA A 27 1.47 -16.68 -18.48
C ALA A 27 2.66 -15.74 -18.79
N GLU A 28 2.63 -14.56 -18.19
CA GLU A 28 3.58 -13.47 -18.40
C GLU A 28 4.86 -13.74 -17.58
N PRO A 29 6.02 -13.89 -18.24
CA PRO A 29 7.25 -14.31 -17.57
C PRO A 29 7.80 -13.26 -16.59
N LEU A 30 7.48 -11.97 -16.81
CA LEU A 30 7.90 -10.86 -15.95
C LEU A 30 6.86 -10.57 -14.87
N SER A 31 6.57 -11.58 -14.05
CA SER A 31 5.60 -11.48 -12.95
C SER A 31 6.19 -11.97 -11.63
N LEU A 32 6.00 -11.19 -10.58
CA LEU A 32 6.18 -11.64 -9.19
C LEU A 32 4.85 -12.21 -8.72
N TRP A 33 4.74 -13.50 -8.43
CA TRP A 33 3.45 -14.12 -8.11
C TRP A 33 3.50 -15.08 -6.92
N TYR A 34 2.35 -15.23 -6.25
CA TYR A 34 2.22 -15.96 -4.99
C TYR A 34 0.85 -16.64 -4.91
N ARG A 35 0.81 -17.78 -4.21
CA ARG A 35 -0.40 -18.60 -3.99
C ARG A 35 -1.08 -18.32 -2.65
N GLN A 36 -0.67 -17.26 -1.97
CA GLN A 36 -1.22 -16.88 -0.67
C GLN A 36 -1.15 -15.36 -0.47
N PRO A 37 -2.08 -14.79 0.31
CA PRO A 37 -2.01 -13.39 0.73
C PRO A 37 -0.71 -13.07 1.49
N ALA A 38 -0.28 -11.81 1.43
CA ALA A 38 0.80 -11.32 2.28
C ALA A 38 0.34 -11.27 3.75
N LYS A 39 1.15 -11.80 4.66
CA LYS A 39 0.94 -11.71 6.12
C LYS A 39 1.69 -10.54 6.74
N GLN A 40 2.77 -10.12 6.09
CA GLN A 40 3.63 -9.03 6.53
C GLN A 40 3.91 -8.07 5.37
N TRP A 41 4.29 -6.84 5.71
CA TRP A 41 4.50 -5.78 4.74
C TRP A 41 5.52 -6.13 3.65
N VAL A 42 6.62 -6.81 4.00
CA VAL A 42 7.68 -7.20 3.06
C VAL A 42 7.27 -8.28 2.05
N GLU A 43 6.11 -8.91 2.22
CA GLU A 43 5.55 -9.89 1.27
C GLU A 43 4.58 -9.25 0.27
N ALA A 44 4.11 -8.03 0.55
CA ALA A 44 3.09 -7.34 -0.22
C ALA A 44 3.69 -6.67 -1.47
N LEU A 45 2.84 -6.39 -2.46
CA LEU A 45 3.27 -5.96 -3.79
C LEU A 45 3.16 -4.45 -3.97
N PRO A 46 4.25 -3.74 -4.35
CA PRO A 46 4.19 -2.31 -4.57
C PRO A 46 3.64 -1.95 -5.95
N VAL A 47 2.84 -0.89 -5.99
CA VAL A 47 2.50 -0.14 -7.21
C VAL A 47 2.72 1.35 -6.95
N GLY A 48 3.07 2.13 -7.97
CA GLY A 48 3.25 3.57 -7.80
C GLY A 48 3.53 4.30 -9.11
N ASN A 49 3.26 5.61 -9.10
CA ASN A 49 3.40 6.48 -10.27
C ASN A 49 4.51 7.55 -10.10
N GLY A 50 5.41 7.34 -9.14
CA GLY A 50 6.45 8.29 -8.75
C GLY A 50 6.04 9.24 -7.62
N ARG A 51 4.74 9.54 -7.49
CA ARG A 51 4.20 10.41 -6.43
C ARG A 51 3.34 9.63 -5.44
N LEU A 52 2.31 8.95 -5.95
CA LEU A 52 1.44 8.05 -5.20
C LEU A 52 1.99 6.63 -5.24
N GLY A 53 1.90 5.96 -4.09
CA GLY A 53 2.25 4.56 -3.95
C GLY A 53 1.22 3.78 -3.14
N ALA A 54 1.06 2.51 -3.46
CA ALA A 54 0.32 1.57 -2.65
C ALA A 54 1.07 0.25 -2.49
N ILE A 55 1.02 -0.33 -1.29
CA ILE A 55 1.48 -1.68 -1.01
C ILE A 55 0.26 -2.58 -0.84
N VAL A 56 0.09 -3.54 -1.76
CA VAL A 56 -1.11 -4.38 -1.92
C VAL A 56 -0.90 -5.73 -1.24
N PHE A 57 -1.72 -6.05 -0.22
CA PHE A 57 -1.55 -7.25 0.60
C PHE A 57 -2.19 -8.51 -0.02
N GLY A 58 -3.32 -8.36 -0.70
CA GLY A 58 -4.01 -9.49 -1.32
C GLY A 58 -4.91 -10.29 -0.39
N GLY A 59 -5.33 -9.75 0.76
CA GLY A 59 -6.14 -10.50 1.73
C GLY A 59 -7.57 -10.80 1.23
N VAL A 60 -8.11 -11.99 1.52
CA VAL A 60 -9.43 -12.41 1.00
C VAL A 60 -10.57 -11.80 1.82
N ALA A 61 -10.53 -11.97 3.15
CA ALA A 61 -11.54 -11.41 4.06
C ALA A 61 -11.41 -9.90 4.22
N GLN A 62 -10.18 -9.42 4.29
CA GLN A 62 -9.85 -8.01 4.36
C GLN A 62 -8.68 -7.75 3.43
N GLU A 63 -8.86 -6.85 2.46
CA GLU A 63 -7.76 -6.29 1.69
C GLU A 63 -7.21 -5.06 2.42
N ARG A 64 -5.90 -4.88 2.33
CA ARG A 64 -5.18 -3.72 2.85
C ARG A 64 -4.31 -3.15 1.75
N LEU A 65 -4.57 -1.90 1.40
CA LEU A 65 -3.65 -1.08 0.62
C LEU A 65 -3.02 -0.05 1.56
N GLN A 66 -1.74 -0.23 1.88
CA GLN A 66 -1.01 0.83 2.58
C GLN A 66 -0.68 1.93 1.56
N LEU A 67 -1.06 3.17 1.85
CA LEU A 67 -0.98 4.32 0.96
C LEU A 67 0.19 5.24 1.30
N ASN A 68 0.85 5.72 0.25
CA ASN A 68 1.98 6.64 0.32
C ASN A 68 1.79 7.81 -0.67
N GLU A 69 2.28 8.97 -0.25
CA GLU A 69 2.42 10.20 -1.04
C GLU A 69 3.84 10.72 -0.76
N ASP A 70 4.62 11.03 -1.80
CA ASP A 70 6.07 11.26 -1.71
C ASP A 70 6.49 12.49 -0.88
N THR A 71 5.59 13.47 -0.72
CA THR A 71 5.82 14.70 0.04
C THR A 71 5.39 14.60 1.50
N LEU A 72 4.79 13.50 1.95
CA LEU A 72 4.41 13.32 3.36
C LEU A 72 5.61 12.91 4.23
N TRP A 73 6.27 13.90 4.81
CA TRP A 73 7.37 13.74 5.77
C TRP A 73 6.96 14.24 7.15
N ALA A 74 7.66 13.84 8.22
CA ALA A 74 7.44 14.41 9.55
C ALA A 74 7.99 15.84 9.67
N GLY A 75 7.60 16.56 10.72
CA GLY A 75 8.10 17.91 11.00
C GLY A 75 7.55 19.00 10.08
N GLY A 76 8.38 20.00 9.83
CA GLY A 76 8.07 21.17 9.01
C GLY A 76 9.36 21.86 8.57
N PRO A 77 9.28 23.04 7.93
CA PRO A 77 10.46 23.81 7.57
C PRO A 77 11.39 24.08 8.76
N TYR A 78 12.68 23.83 8.60
CA TYR A 78 13.71 24.06 9.62
C TYR A 78 15.08 24.34 8.96
N ASP A 79 15.98 25.00 9.70
CA ASP A 79 17.37 25.19 9.30
C ASP A 79 18.27 24.25 10.13
N PRO A 80 18.92 23.25 9.50
CA PRO A 80 19.81 22.33 10.20
C PRO A 80 21.20 22.93 10.49
N ALA A 81 21.52 24.12 9.98
CA ALA A 81 22.84 24.72 10.11
C ALA A 81 23.19 24.98 11.59
N ASN A 82 24.34 24.46 12.02
CA ASN A 82 24.83 24.72 13.36
C ASN A 82 25.64 26.01 13.40
N PRO A 83 25.20 27.06 14.11
CA PRO A 83 25.87 28.36 14.10
C PRO A 83 27.29 28.30 14.68
N ASN A 84 27.59 27.28 15.50
CA ASN A 84 28.91 27.10 16.11
C ASN A 84 29.95 26.52 15.13
N ALA A 85 29.53 26.06 13.95
CA ALA A 85 30.41 25.35 13.02
C ALA A 85 31.50 26.26 12.45
N LEU A 86 31.14 27.50 12.12
CA LEU A 86 32.07 28.47 11.53
C LEU A 86 33.21 28.83 12.49
N GLU A 87 32.89 29.04 13.77
CA GLU A 87 33.87 29.35 14.81
C GLU A 87 34.82 28.17 15.09
N ALA A 88 34.32 26.93 15.04
CA ALA A 88 35.13 25.74 15.31
C ALA A 88 36.07 25.36 14.15
N LEU A 89 35.74 25.76 12.92
CA LEU A 89 36.43 25.33 11.69
C LEU A 89 37.95 25.59 11.69
N PRO A 90 38.47 26.77 12.10
CA PRO A 90 39.91 27.01 12.13
C PRO A 90 40.65 26.05 13.07
N LYS A 91 40.10 25.81 14.27
CA LYS A 91 40.73 24.92 15.25
C LYS A 91 40.70 23.46 14.81
N VAL A 92 39.61 23.03 14.17
CA VAL A 92 39.51 21.69 13.59
C VAL A 92 40.60 21.48 12.52
N ARG A 93 40.80 22.46 11.63
CA ARG A 93 41.86 22.41 10.60
C ARG A 93 43.25 22.32 11.22
N GLU A 94 43.53 23.11 12.25
CA GLU A 94 44.80 23.06 13.00
C GLU A 94 45.06 21.67 13.59
N LEU A 95 44.05 21.08 14.25
CA LEU A 95 44.16 19.74 14.85
C LEU A 95 44.43 18.66 13.78
N ILE A 96 43.80 18.75 12.61
CA ILE A 96 44.02 17.83 11.49
C ILE A 96 45.47 17.95 10.98
N PHE A 97 45.96 19.17 10.73
CA PHE A 97 47.34 19.37 10.25
C PHE A 97 48.40 18.94 11.26
N ALA A 98 48.08 18.99 12.56
CA ALA A 98 48.95 18.49 13.62
C ALA A 98 48.85 16.96 13.86
N GLY A 99 48.07 16.22 13.06
CA GLY A 99 47.87 14.78 13.20
C GLY A 99 46.99 14.36 14.39
N LYS A 100 46.28 15.30 15.02
CA LYS A 100 45.45 15.10 16.22
C LYS A 100 44.00 14.72 15.88
N TYR A 101 43.82 13.64 15.14
CA TYR A 101 42.52 13.28 14.56
C TYR A 101 41.40 13.04 15.59
N ARG A 102 41.71 12.45 16.74
CA ARG A 102 40.70 12.21 17.79
C ARG A 102 40.21 13.52 18.42
N GLU A 103 41.10 14.46 18.66
CA GLU A 103 40.75 15.80 19.16
C GLU A 103 39.89 16.54 18.12
N ALA A 104 40.26 16.47 16.84
CA ALA A 104 39.50 17.06 15.75
C ALA A 104 38.09 16.45 15.64
N GLN A 105 37.96 15.12 15.67
CA GLN A 105 36.67 14.43 15.63
C GLN A 105 35.77 14.83 16.80
N ASN A 106 36.31 14.91 18.02
CA ASN A 106 35.55 15.33 19.18
C ASN A 106 35.01 16.76 19.00
N LEU A 107 35.84 17.69 18.53
CA LEU A 107 35.43 19.07 18.30
C LEU A 107 34.38 19.19 17.18
N ILE A 108 34.54 18.45 16.07
CA ILE A 108 33.54 18.36 14.99
C ILE A 108 32.22 17.87 15.55
N SER A 109 32.23 16.77 16.29
CA SER A 109 31.03 16.13 16.86
C SER A 109 30.26 17.07 17.79
N GLN A 110 30.98 17.91 18.54
CA GLN A 110 30.38 18.85 19.49
C GLN A 110 29.89 20.16 18.85
N LYS A 111 30.59 20.67 17.83
CA LYS A 111 30.39 22.05 17.36
C LYS A 111 29.97 22.18 15.91
N MET A 112 30.23 21.18 15.07
CA MET A 112 30.04 21.28 13.62
C MET A 112 28.92 20.39 13.05
N MET A 113 28.36 19.47 13.85
CA MET A 113 27.24 18.63 13.42
C MET A 113 25.94 19.43 13.28
N ALA A 114 25.07 19.02 12.36
CA ALA A 114 23.75 19.60 12.15
C ALA A 114 22.85 19.56 13.40
N LYS A 115 21.88 20.46 13.46
CA LYS A 115 20.88 20.56 14.53
C LYS A 115 19.47 20.71 13.93
N PRO A 116 18.61 19.68 13.98
CA PRO A 116 18.83 18.35 14.52
C PRO A 116 19.89 17.55 13.75
N LEU A 117 20.43 16.51 14.38
CA LEU A 117 21.47 15.66 13.79
C LEU A 117 20.97 14.81 12.62
N THR A 118 19.67 14.49 12.64
CA THR A 118 19.03 13.63 11.65
C THR A 118 17.95 14.40 10.89
N GLN A 119 17.74 14.01 9.64
CA GLN A 119 16.66 14.53 8.83
C GLN A 119 15.30 14.03 9.34
N MET A 120 14.25 14.77 8.99
CA MET A 120 12.88 14.33 9.27
C MET A 120 12.62 12.99 8.57
N PRO A 121 11.96 12.02 9.23
CA PRO A 121 11.62 10.74 8.61
C PRO A 121 10.41 10.84 7.68
N TYR A 122 10.42 10.08 6.59
CA TYR A 122 9.27 9.85 5.72
C TYR A 122 8.10 9.22 6.47
N GLN A 123 6.86 9.52 6.07
CA GLN A 123 5.64 9.08 6.74
C GLN A 123 4.66 8.42 5.76
N CYS A 124 3.89 7.47 6.29
CA CYS A 124 2.79 6.83 5.58
C CYS A 124 1.52 7.71 5.65
N VAL A 125 0.74 7.75 4.56
CA VAL A 125 -0.59 8.42 4.55
C VAL A 125 -1.54 7.65 5.45
N GLY A 126 -1.62 6.33 5.25
CA GLY A 126 -2.47 5.44 6.03
C GLY A 126 -2.70 4.12 5.29
N ASP A 127 -3.76 3.44 5.65
CA ASP A 127 -4.24 2.20 5.04
C ASP A 127 -5.67 2.43 4.53
N LEU A 128 -5.95 2.03 3.29
CA LEU A 128 -7.30 1.71 2.83
C LEU A 128 -7.57 0.25 3.17
N LEU A 129 -8.68 0.01 3.85
CA LEU A 129 -9.16 -1.31 4.24
C LEU A 129 -10.44 -1.61 3.48
N LEU A 130 -10.51 -2.78 2.86
CA LEU A 130 -11.73 -3.30 2.21
C LEU A 130 -12.10 -4.61 2.89
N ASP A 131 -13.17 -4.60 3.67
CA ASP A 131 -13.73 -5.77 4.34
C ASP A 131 -14.76 -6.44 3.42
N PHE A 132 -14.56 -7.72 3.12
CA PHE A 132 -15.43 -8.51 2.24
C PHE A 132 -16.24 -9.51 3.07
N PRO A 133 -17.52 -9.74 2.73
CA PRO A 133 -18.32 -10.78 3.39
C PRO A 133 -17.82 -12.19 3.04
N ASP A 134 -17.98 -13.12 3.97
CA ASP A 134 -17.84 -14.59 3.79
C ASP A 134 -16.60 -15.05 2.98
N ALA A 135 -15.43 -15.01 3.60
CA ALA A 135 -14.16 -15.43 2.99
C ALA A 135 -13.77 -16.91 3.23
N ASN A 136 -14.76 -17.77 3.47
CA ASN A 136 -14.53 -19.21 3.70
C ASN A 136 -14.49 -19.98 2.38
N GLY A 137 -13.86 -21.16 2.36
CA GLY A 137 -13.89 -22.03 1.18
C GLY A 137 -13.10 -21.50 -0.03
N VAL A 138 -12.13 -20.62 0.18
CA VAL A 138 -11.32 -20.03 -0.90
C VAL A 138 -10.53 -21.11 -1.64
N THR A 139 -10.62 -21.08 -2.96
CA THR A 139 -9.86 -21.91 -3.89
C THR A 139 -9.23 -21.05 -4.98
N ASP A 140 -8.31 -21.63 -5.76
CA ASP A 140 -7.68 -20.95 -6.91
C ASP A 140 -7.07 -19.57 -6.61
N TYR A 141 -6.60 -19.37 -5.38
CA TYR A 141 -6.02 -18.09 -4.99
C TYR A 141 -4.68 -17.85 -5.70
N ARG A 142 -4.55 -16.68 -6.34
CA ARG A 142 -3.29 -16.12 -6.82
C ARG A 142 -3.27 -14.62 -6.58
N ARG A 143 -2.09 -14.10 -6.26
CA ARG A 143 -1.77 -12.68 -6.47
C ARG A 143 -0.49 -12.54 -7.27
N ASP A 144 -0.42 -11.53 -8.12
CA ASP A 144 0.75 -11.25 -8.93
C ASP A 144 0.95 -9.73 -9.14
N LEU A 145 2.20 -9.34 -9.40
CA LEU A 145 2.59 -8.03 -9.90
C LEU A 145 3.23 -8.26 -11.26
N ASN A 146 2.56 -7.81 -12.30
CA ASN A 146 3.04 -7.85 -13.67
C ASN A 146 3.91 -6.62 -13.94
N LEU A 147 5.17 -6.84 -14.31
CA LEU A 147 6.15 -5.78 -14.51
C LEU A 147 6.05 -5.09 -15.88
N ASP A 148 5.38 -5.71 -16.85
CA ASP A 148 5.12 -5.10 -18.17
C ASP A 148 3.94 -4.11 -18.11
N THR A 149 2.90 -4.42 -17.33
CA THR A 149 1.70 -3.58 -17.19
C THR A 149 1.72 -2.68 -15.95
N ALA A 150 2.66 -2.91 -15.03
CA ALA A 150 2.74 -2.26 -13.72
C ALA A 150 1.46 -2.43 -12.86
N MET A 151 0.78 -3.57 -13.02
CA MET A 151 -0.48 -3.87 -12.35
C MET A 151 -0.33 -5.03 -11.37
N ALA A 152 -0.86 -4.82 -10.16
CA ALA A 152 -1.03 -5.89 -9.18
C ALA A 152 -2.43 -6.49 -9.33
N THR A 153 -2.50 -7.81 -9.44
CA THR A 153 -3.75 -8.55 -9.59
C THR A 153 -3.91 -9.56 -8.46
N VAL A 154 -5.12 -9.66 -7.90
CA VAL A 154 -5.50 -10.70 -6.96
C VAL A 154 -6.70 -11.43 -7.53
N GLY A 155 -6.69 -12.75 -7.44
CA GLY A 155 -7.76 -13.58 -7.94
C GLY A 155 -7.99 -14.80 -7.08
N TYR A 156 -9.26 -15.14 -6.84
CA TYR A 156 -9.66 -16.31 -6.09
C TYR A 156 -11.11 -16.70 -6.38
N THR A 157 -11.50 -17.90 -5.97
CA THR A 157 -12.86 -18.44 -6.13
C THR A 157 -13.48 -18.77 -4.77
N ILE A 158 -14.73 -18.37 -4.55
CA ILE A 158 -15.57 -18.73 -3.39
C ILE A 158 -16.93 -19.16 -3.92
N ASP A 159 -17.43 -20.33 -3.49
CA ASP A 159 -18.73 -20.89 -3.90
C ASP A 159 -18.98 -20.86 -5.42
N GLY A 160 -17.92 -21.16 -6.18
CA GLY A 160 -17.94 -21.16 -7.64
C GLY A 160 -18.12 -19.79 -8.29
N VAL A 161 -17.79 -18.70 -7.59
CA VAL A 161 -17.72 -17.32 -8.10
C VAL A 161 -16.26 -16.88 -8.12
N ARG A 162 -15.76 -16.45 -9.28
CA ARG A 162 -14.40 -15.93 -9.44
C ARG A 162 -14.39 -14.43 -9.15
N TYR A 163 -13.61 -14.03 -8.15
CA TYR A 163 -13.40 -12.63 -7.78
C TYR A 163 -12.03 -12.16 -8.25
N THR A 164 -11.97 -11.02 -8.92
CA THR A 164 -10.70 -10.43 -9.39
C THR A 164 -10.58 -8.99 -8.91
N ARG A 165 -9.39 -8.65 -8.42
CA ARG A 165 -8.99 -7.30 -8.02
C ARG A 165 -7.78 -6.87 -8.82
N GLU A 166 -7.83 -5.70 -9.41
CA GLU A 166 -6.75 -5.11 -10.20
C GLU A 166 -6.38 -3.77 -9.59
N VAL A 167 -5.09 -3.54 -9.35
CA VAL A 167 -4.59 -2.33 -8.69
C VAL A 167 -3.39 -1.79 -9.46
N PHE A 168 -3.44 -0.50 -9.80
CA PHE A 168 -2.30 0.22 -10.37
C PHE A 168 -2.33 1.69 -9.96
N SER A 169 -1.24 2.42 -10.19
CA SER A 169 -1.19 3.87 -9.99
C SER A 169 -1.00 4.56 -11.33
N SER A 170 -1.99 5.34 -11.76
CA SER A 170 -1.96 6.05 -13.04
C SER A 170 -1.03 7.26 -12.97
N PRO A 171 0.03 7.34 -13.81
CA PRO A 171 0.87 8.53 -13.87
C PRO A 171 0.21 9.70 -14.61
N VAL A 172 -0.77 9.46 -15.47
CA VAL A 172 -1.44 10.52 -16.24
C VAL A 172 -2.63 11.11 -15.48
N ASP A 173 -3.38 10.28 -14.75
CA ASP A 173 -4.56 10.72 -13.99
C ASP A 173 -4.25 11.05 -12.53
N GLN A 174 -3.03 10.74 -12.07
CA GLN A 174 -2.56 11.03 -10.71
C GLN A 174 -3.42 10.42 -9.60
N VAL A 175 -3.89 9.19 -9.82
CA VAL A 175 -4.69 8.39 -8.86
C VAL A 175 -4.19 6.95 -8.79
N ILE A 176 -4.38 6.30 -7.64
CA ILE A 176 -4.35 4.85 -7.53
C ILE A 176 -5.75 4.33 -7.88
N VAL A 177 -5.80 3.32 -8.74
CA VAL A 177 -7.03 2.71 -9.23
C VAL A 177 -7.14 1.32 -8.64
N VAL A 178 -8.29 0.99 -8.06
CA VAL A 178 -8.65 -0.37 -7.65
C VAL A 178 -9.92 -0.77 -8.38
N ARG A 179 -9.86 -1.84 -9.17
CA ARG A 179 -11.02 -2.42 -9.82
C ARG A 179 -11.37 -3.75 -9.16
N LEU A 180 -12.63 -3.92 -8.78
CA LEU A 180 -13.17 -5.13 -8.17
C LEU A 180 -14.24 -5.71 -9.09
N THR A 181 -14.14 -7.00 -9.40
CA THR A 181 -15.10 -7.70 -10.28
C THR A 181 -15.40 -9.10 -9.74
N ALA A 182 -16.57 -9.61 -10.10
CA ALA A 182 -16.94 -11.00 -9.97
C ALA A 182 -17.47 -11.54 -11.32
N ASP A 183 -17.31 -12.83 -11.58
CA ASP A 183 -17.80 -13.46 -12.82
C ASP A 183 -19.30 -13.78 -12.81
N LYS A 184 -20.00 -13.49 -11.70
CA LYS A 184 -21.46 -13.53 -11.60
C LYS A 184 -22.01 -12.16 -11.20
N PRO A 185 -23.11 -11.70 -11.83
CA PRO A 185 -23.75 -10.44 -11.48
C PRO A 185 -24.15 -10.35 -10.00
N GLY A 186 -24.10 -9.14 -9.45
CA GLY A 186 -24.52 -8.82 -8.09
C GLY A 186 -23.69 -9.46 -6.97
N LYS A 187 -22.46 -9.93 -7.26
CA LYS A 187 -21.61 -10.62 -6.28
C LYS A 187 -20.54 -9.76 -5.63
N VAL A 188 -20.30 -8.53 -6.10
CA VAL A 188 -19.35 -7.61 -5.47
C VAL A 188 -20.01 -6.90 -4.29
N ALA A 189 -19.47 -7.12 -3.10
CA ALA A 189 -19.86 -6.45 -1.87
C ALA A 189 -18.63 -6.25 -0.98
N PHE A 190 -18.54 -5.09 -0.31
CA PHE A 190 -17.46 -4.76 0.61
C PHE A 190 -17.81 -3.54 1.46
N THR A 191 -17.13 -3.38 2.60
CA THR A 191 -17.07 -2.13 3.36
C THR A 191 -15.67 -1.54 3.24
N ALA A 192 -15.58 -0.30 2.76
CA ALA A 192 -14.35 0.47 2.68
C ALA A 192 -14.22 1.42 3.86
N GLY A 193 -13.02 1.51 4.41
CA GLY A 193 -12.64 2.47 5.45
C GLY A 193 -11.16 2.85 5.36
N MET A 194 -10.79 3.95 6.01
CA MET A 194 -9.39 4.38 6.08
C MET A 194 -8.89 4.41 7.53
N LYS A 195 -7.60 4.12 7.71
CA LYS A 195 -6.93 4.20 9.01
C LYS A 195 -5.55 4.80 8.86
N THR A 196 -5.11 5.59 9.83
CA THR A 196 -3.74 6.13 9.85
C THR A 196 -3.19 6.21 11.26
N ARG A 197 -1.85 6.28 11.36
CA ARG A 197 -1.14 6.61 12.60
C ARG A 197 -0.96 8.12 12.79
N GLN A 198 -1.24 8.91 11.74
CA GLN A 198 -1.21 10.37 11.82
C GLN A 198 -2.39 10.90 12.64
N LYS A 199 -2.31 12.15 13.08
CA LYS A 199 -3.46 12.85 13.67
C LYS A 199 -4.42 13.24 12.53
N ALA A 200 -5.46 12.45 12.33
CA ALA A 200 -6.41 12.62 11.24
C ALA A 200 -7.83 12.22 11.63
N SER A 201 -8.80 12.65 10.82
CA SER A 201 -10.20 12.22 10.87
C SER A 201 -10.62 11.67 9.52
N VAL A 202 -11.54 10.70 9.52
CA VAL A 202 -12.17 10.16 8.31
C VAL A 202 -13.64 10.56 8.30
N THR A 203 -14.08 11.13 7.19
CA THR A 203 -15.46 11.57 6.96
C THR A 203 -15.95 11.08 5.60
N VAL A 204 -17.25 11.27 5.35
CA VAL A 204 -17.90 11.03 4.07
C VAL A 204 -18.29 12.39 3.51
N GLU A 205 -17.73 12.78 2.35
CA GLU A 205 -18.04 14.07 1.68
C GLU A 205 -19.30 13.97 0.83
N SER A 206 -19.47 12.85 0.13
CA SER A 206 -20.62 12.50 -0.68
C SER A 206 -20.92 11.01 -0.49
N PRO A 207 -22.10 10.50 -0.87
CA PRO A 207 -22.49 9.10 -0.60
C PRO A 207 -21.48 8.05 -1.06
N ASN A 208 -20.58 8.42 -1.96
CA ASN A 208 -19.58 7.54 -2.54
C ASN A 208 -18.13 8.03 -2.38
N THR A 209 -17.85 9.03 -1.55
CA THR A 209 -16.48 9.54 -1.35
C THR A 209 -16.09 9.59 0.13
N LEU A 210 -15.07 8.80 0.50
CA LEU A 210 -14.40 8.92 1.79
C LEU A 210 -13.30 9.96 1.72
N VAL A 211 -13.14 10.73 2.79
CA VAL A 211 -12.09 11.74 2.93
C VAL A 211 -11.36 11.55 4.25
N MET A 212 -10.04 11.40 4.21
CA MET A 212 -9.16 11.38 5.37
C MET A 212 -8.33 12.66 5.37
N SER A 213 -8.57 13.55 6.32
CA SER A 213 -7.85 14.82 6.47
C SER A 213 -7.01 14.79 7.76
N GLY A 214 -5.75 15.21 7.69
CA GLY A 214 -4.86 15.16 8.84
C GLY A 214 -3.66 16.07 8.76
N VAL A 215 -2.83 15.99 9.79
CA VAL A 215 -1.52 16.65 9.89
C VAL A 215 -0.47 15.60 10.25
N ASN A 216 0.71 15.72 9.65
CA ASN A 216 1.85 14.86 9.94
C ASN A 216 2.32 14.96 11.42
N GLY A 217 3.05 13.94 11.87
CA GLY A 217 3.75 13.98 13.15
C GLY A 217 4.97 14.90 13.15
N GLY A 218 5.37 15.39 14.34
CA GLY A 218 6.68 16.03 14.54
C GLY A 218 7.81 15.01 14.75
N ALA A 219 9.06 15.44 14.56
CA ALA A 219 10.24 14.61 14.79
C ALA A 219 11.45 15.46 15.18
N SER A 220 12.35 14.92 16.00
CA SER A 220 13.62 15.56 16.39
C SER A 220 13.48 17.02 16.88
N GLY A 221 12.39 17.33 17.59
CA GLY A 221 12.10 18.68 18.11
C GLY A 221 11.46 19.64 17.10
N VAL A 222 11.25 19.22 15.86
CA VAL A 222 10.53 19.99 14.82
C VAL A 222 9.06 19.58 14.81
N ALA A 223 8.16 20.55 14.96
CA ALA A 223 6.72 20.29 14.99
C ALA A 223 6.17 19.85 13.62
N GLY A 224 5.21 18.93 13.63
CA GLY A 224 4.46 18.52 12.45
C GLY A 224 3.44 19.60 12.07
N VAL A 225 3.59 20.18 10.88
CA VAL A 225 2.72 21.26 10.36
C VAL A 225 2.22 21.01 8.94
N LEU A 226 2.64 19.91 8.32
CA LEU A 226 2.24 19.54 6.96
C LEU A 226 0.87 18.89 7.00
N LYS A 227 -0.11 19.54 6.37
CA LYS A 227 -1.46 18.98 6.21
C LYS A 227 -1.46 17.97 5.07
N PHE A 228 -2.34 16.99 5.14
CA PHE A 228 -2.58 16.06 4.04
C PHE A 228 -4.05 15.69 3.95
N GLN A 229 -4.45 15.28 2.76
CA GLN A 229 -5.76 14.69 2.52
C GLN A 229 -5.62 13.47 1.60
N ALA A 230 -6.43 12.45 1.87
CA ALA A 230 -6.65 11.34 0.95
C ALA A 230 -8.15 11.19 0.68
N ARG A 231 -8.52 11.00 -0.59
CA ARG A 231 -9.90 10.74 -1.00
C ARG A 231 -10.01 9.38 -1.67
N VAL A 232 -11.10 8.68 -1.39
CA VAL A 232 -11.46 7.43 -2.05
C VAL A 232 -12.86 7.59 -2.62
N ALA A 233 -12.94 7.80 -3.93
CA ALA A 233 -14.20 7.85 -4.66
C ALA A 233 -14.55 6.44 -5.14
N VAL A 234 -15.79 6.01 -4.92
CA VAL A 234 -16.31 4.69 -5.28
C VAL A 234 -17.36 4.83 -6.38
N ALA A 235 -17.21 4.08 -7.45
CA ALA A 235 -18.20 3.93 -8.50
C ALA A 235 -18.55 2.45 -8.66
N THR A 236 -19.82 2.13 -8.90
CA THR A 236 -20.29 0.75 -9.09
C THR A 236 -21.08 0.60 -10.37
N SER A 237 -21.05 -0.61 -10.94
CA SER A 237 -22.04 -1.07 -11.90
C SER A 237 -23.06 -1.93 -11.14
N GLY A 238 -24.32 -1.50 -11.12
CA GLY A 238 -25.35 -2.13 -10.29
C GLY A 238 -25.11 -1.96 -8.78
N GLY A 239 -25.89 -2.68 -7.99
CA GLY A 239 -25.81 -2.67 -6.53
C GLY A 239 -26.30 -1.38 -5.88
N GLN A 240 -25.95 -1.23 -4.61
CA GLN A 240 -26.27 -0.08 -3.76
C GLN A 240 -25.04 0.36 -2.98
N ILE A 241 -24.95 1.67 -2.74
CA ILE A 241 -23.93 2.30 -1.89
C ILE A 241 -24.62 2.90 -0.67
N VAL A 242 -24.13 2.56 0.52
CA VAL A 242 -24.55 3.15 1.79
C VAL A 242 -23.31 3.71 2.48
N SER A 243 -23.38 4.95 2.94
CA SER A 243 -22.25 5.64 3.59
C SER A 243 -22.65 6.19 4.95
N GLY A 244 -21.72 6.16 5.89
CA GLY A 244 -21.90 6.69 7.24
C GLY A 244 -20.69 6.38 8.11
N ASP A 245 -20.50 7.13 9.19
CA ASP A 245 -19.48 6.84 10.23
C ASP A 245 -18.05 6.63 9.69
N GLY A 246 -17.67 7.37 8.64
CA GLY A 246 -16.33 7.27 8.02
C GLY A 246 -16.12 6.00 7.19
N GLN A 247 -17.19 5.36 6.73
CA GLN A 247 -17.18 4.15 5.92
C GLN A 247 -18.13 4.24 4.72
N ILE A 248 -17.83 3.45 3.69
CA ILE A 248 -18.70 3.22 2.52
C ILE A 248 -18.92 1.72 2.38
N THR A 249 -20.17 1.29 2.34
CA THR A 249 -20.56 -0.11 2.11
C THR A 249 -21.20 -0.24 0.73
N VAL A 250 -20.68 -1.18 -0.06
CA VAL A 250 -21.21 -1.60 -1.36
C VAL A 250 -21.85 -2.97 -1.19
N ALA A 251 -23.07 -3.13 -1.70
CA ALA A 251 -23.78 -4.41 -1.72
C ALA A 251 -24.40 -4.69 -3.09
N GLY A 252 -24.26 -5.94 -3.55
CA GLY A 252 -24.97 -6.44 -4.74
C GLY A 252 -24.52 -5.80 -6.06
N ALA A 253 -23.27 -5.34 -6.17
CA ALA A 253 -22.74 -4.77 -7.41
C ALA A 253 -22.19 -5.85 -8.36
N ASP A 254 -22.15 -5.55 -9.66
CA ASP A 254 -21.48 -6.38 -10.67
C ASP A 254 -19.98 -6.11 -10.67
N SER A 255 -19.60 -4.85 -10.49
CA SER A 255 -18.22 -4.40 -10.37
C SER A 255 -18.15 -3.09 -9.59
N ALA A 256 -16.98 -2.82 -9.01
CA ALA A 256 -16.66 -1.53 -8.40
C ALA A 256 -15.32 -0.99 -8.90
N LEU A 257 -15.22 0.33 -9.00
CA LEU A 257 -13.99 1.07 -9.27
C LEU A 257 -13.77 2.05 -8.11
N LEU A 258 -12.61 1.99 -7.47
CA LEU A 258 -12.19 2.94 -6.47
C LEU A 258 -11.06 3.78 -7.06
N LEU A 259 -11.21 5.10 -6.99
CA LEU A 259 -10.18 6.07 -7.36
C LEU A 259 -9.66 6.73 -6.10
N ILE A 260 -8.35 6.60 -5.87
CA ILE A 260 -7.69 7.03 -4.65
C ILE A 260 -6.71 8.14 -5.01
N ALA A 261 -6.96 9.33 -4.48
CA ALA A 261 -6.06 10.47 -4.58
C ALA A 261 -5.54 10.82 -3.19
N ALA A 262 -4.30 11.31 -3.11
CA ALA A 262 -3.79 11.94 -1.91
C ALA A 262 -2.92 13.15 -2.28
N ALA A 263 -2.87 14.14 -1.40
CA ALA A 263 -2.05 15.34 -1.55
C ALA A 263 -1.61 15.85 -0.17
N THR A 264 -0.58 16.69 -0.15
CA THR A 264 -0.14 17.41 1.05
C THR A 264 -0.14 18.92 0.82
N SER A 265 -0.01 19.70 1.89
CA SER A 265 0.17 21.15 1.79
C SER A 265 1.58 21.57 1.37
N TYR A 266 2.43 20.65 0.91
CA TYR A 266 3.81 20.94 0.51
C TYR A 266 3.85 21.77 -0.78
N LYS A 267 4.60 22.87 -0.77
CA LYS A 267 4.96 23.65 -1.97
C LYS A 267 6.47 23.63 -2.21
N SER A 268 7.25 23.76 -1.15
CA SER A 268 8.71 23.72 -1.18
C SER A 268 9.27 23.41 0.21
N PHE A 269 10.59 23.20 0.31
CA PHE A 269 11.27 22.93 1.58
C PHE A 269 11.04 23.99 2.68
N LYS A 270 10.64 25.21 2.30
CA LYS A 270 10.37 26.33 3.20
C LYS A 270 8.90 26.76 3.27
N ASP A 271 8.03 26.14 2.47
CA ASP A 271 6.64 26.54 2.34
C ASP A 271 5.72 25.31 2.32
N VAL A 272 4.92 25.20 3.38
CA VAL A 272 3.91 24.14 3.59
C VAL A 272 2.49 24.70 3.66
N THR A 273 2.28 25.89 3.07
CA THR A 273 0.98 26.61 3.05
C THR A 273 0.09 26.21 1.88
N GLY A 274 0.41 25.11 1.19
CA GLY A 274 -0.48 24.54 0.18
C GLY A 274 -1.83 24.11 0.74
N ASP A 275 -2.72 23.78 -0.18
CA ASP A 275 -4.03 23.25 0.14
C ASP A 275 -4.10 21.82 -0.42
N PRO A 276 -4.24 20.79 0.42
CA PRO A 276 -4.39 19.41 -0.04
C PRO A 276 -5.82 19.05 -0.45
N GLU A 277 -6.79 19.97 -0.32
CA GLU A 277 -8.21 19.74 -0.67
C GLU A 277 -8.52 19.92 -2.17
#